data_AF-A0A4Q4ITN4-F1
#
_entry.id   AF-A0A4Q4ITN4-F1
#
_cell.length_a   1.000
_cell.length_b   1.000
_cell.length_c   1.000
_cell.angle_alpha   90.00
_cell.angle_beta   90.00
_cell.angle_gamma   90.00
#
_symmetry.space_group_name_H-M   'P 1'
#
loop_
_entity.id
_entity.type
_entity.pdbx_description
1 polymer ?
#
loop_
_entity_poly.entity_id
_entity_poly.type
_entity_poly.pdbx_seq_one_letter_code
_entity_poly.pdbx_strand_id
1 'polypeptide(L)'
;MDEFARRPAEDRRAFIDEAAARRDLTPIIIEKDFWVCWTLRRLVMCPDLAGHMTFKGGTSLSKAYGIIARFSEDIDLTISRAAPLLSEVASPMDSDITGKERERRTKALKAAAQAYVATVAMPILAREIEVALGTAEGWSLALDPDDKDQQTLLFVYPRTSGYGLAYGENYGGADESGYIKPRIKLEFGARGDTEPFALRPILPYLAEDFPEELPDPVTEVPTLAVARTFWEKVTILHALHHNGKLREGMSRHYYDVLMLDQAGITNEAMGRIDLLEQVVHNKSLMFADRSASYDTAVVGTLRLSPDGATWEKLERDYGAMSEMFMAAPPKFEALMKGLAAIEGTINGR
;
A
#
# COMPACT_ATOMS: atom_id res chain seq x y z
N MET A 1 15.64 -15.73 -4.82
CA MET A 1 14.83 -14.88 -5.74
C MET A 1 15.62 -14.36 -6.95
N ASP A 2 16.86 -13.92 -6.80
CA ASP A 2 17.63 -13.23 -7.87
C ASP A 2 18.00 -14.15 -9.02
N GLU A 3 18.27 -15.42 -8.73
CA GLU A 3 18.48 -16.44 -9.76
C GLU A 3 17.25 -16.60 -10.66
N PHE A 4 16.07 -16.73 -10.07
CA PHE A 4 14.81 -16.77 -10.81
C PHE A 4 14.62 -15.50 -11.65
N ALA A 5 14.84 -14.32 -11.08
CA ALA A 5 14.73 -13.02 -11.78
C ALA A 5 15.67 -12.87 -12.99
N ARG A 6 16.78 -13.59 -13.01
CA ARG A 6 17.77 -13.59 -14.10
C ARG A 6 17.51 -14.62 -15.20
N ARG A 7 16.58 -15.56 -14.98
CA ARG A 7 16.23 -16.56 -16.01
C ARG A 7 15.65 -15.91 -17.27
N PRO A 8 15.78 -16.55 -18.44
CA PRO A 8 15.07 -16.14 -19.64
C PRO A 8 13.58 -15.91 -19.39
N ALA A 9 12.99 -14.96 -20.14
CA ALA A 9 11.59 -14.61 -20.03
C ALA A 9 10.65 -15.83 -20.18
N GLU A 10 10.97 -16.73 -21.11
CA GLU A 10 10.16 -17.94 -21.38
C GLU A 10 10.19 -18.94 -20.22
N ASP A 11 11.35 -19.11 -19.58
CA ASP A 11 11.51 -20.00 -18.43
C ASP A 11 10.71 -19.47 -17.24
N ARG A 12 10.80 -18.17 -16.94
CA ARG A 12 9.99 -17.55 -15.87
C ARG A 12 8.49 -17.68 -16.17
N ARG A 13 8.09 -17.46 -17.43
CA ARG A 13 6.70 -17.53 -17.89
C ARG A 13 6.05 -18.88 -17.59
N ALA A 14 6.77 -19.98 -17.82
CA ALA A 14 6.24 -21.32 -17.56
C ALA A 14 5.81 -21.52 -16.08
N PHE A 15 6.62 -21.06 -15.12
CA PHE A 15 6.28 -21.10 -13.69
C PHE A 15 5.15 -20.14 -13.34
N ILE A 16 5.16 -18.94 -13.93
CA ILE A 16 4.12 -17.93 -13.72
C ILE A 16 2.76 -18.41 -14.20
N ASP A 17 2.67 -19.00 -15.40
CA ASP A 17 1.44 -19.53 -15.97
C ASP A 17 0.89 -20.71 -15.16
N GLU A 18 1.76 -21.62 -14.70
CA GLU A 18 1.36 -22.76 -13.85
C GLU A 18 0.88 -22.29 -12.46
N ALA A 19 1.57 -21.36 -11.80
CA ALA A 19 1.11 -20.78 -10.54
C ALA A 19 -0.22 -20.03 -10.70
N ALA A 20 -0.38 -19.30 -11.80
CA ALA A 20 -1.62 -18.61 -12.13
C ALA A 20 -2.79 -19.60 -12.27
N ALA A 21 -2.59 -20.70 -13.00
CA ALA A 21 -3.59 -21.76 -13.15
C ALA A 21 -3.95 -22.43 -11.83
N ARG A 22 -2.96 -22.72 -10.96
CA ARG A 22 -3.19 -23.33 -9.63
C ARG A 22 -4.02 -22.45 -8.70
N ARG A 23 -3.88 -21.13 -8.83
CA ARG A 23 -4.49 -20.13 -7.95
C ARG A 23 -5.77 -19.51 -8.50
N ASP A 24 -6.17 -19.87 -9.73
CA ASP A 24 -7.25 -19.22 -10.46
C ASP A 24 -7.04 -17.70 -10.58
N LEU A 25 -5.79 -17.31 -10.88
CA LEU A 25 -5.37 -15.91 -11.05
C LEU A 25 -4.86 -15.67 -12.47
N THR A 26 -4.78 -14.40 -12.85
CA THR A 26 -4.10 -14.02 -14.10
C THR A 26 -2.58 -14.03 -13.89
N PRO A 27 -1.78 -14.46 -14.88
CA PRO A 27 -0.34 -14.59 -14.65
C PRO A 27 0.36 -13.23 -14.40
N ILE A 28 -0.22 -12.11 -14.82
CA ILE A 28 0.28 -10.77 -14.48
C ILE A 28 0.22 -10.48 -12.97
N ILE A 29 -0.75 -11.03 -12.26
CA ILE A 29 -0.84 -10.92 -10.79
C ILE A 29 0.33 -11.68 -10.15
N ILE A 30 0.60 -12.91 -10.62
CA ILE A 30 1.71 -13.73 -10.12
C ILE A 30 3.06 -13.07 -10.38
N GLU A 31 3.29 -12.56 -11.59
CA GLU A 31 4.54 -11.88 -11.94
C GLU A 31 4.73 -10.60 -11.14
N LYS A 32 3.68 -9.76 -11.02
CA LYS A 32 3.77 -8.54 -10.21
C LYS A 32 4.01 -8.86 -8.75
N ASP A 33 3.35 -9.88 -8.20
CA ASP A 33 3.55 -10.31 -6.82
C ASP A 33 5.01 -10.67 -6.54
N PHE A 34 5.62 -11.44 -7.46
CA PHE A 34 7.05 -11.73 -7.41
C PHE A 34 7.88 -10.45 -7.38
N TRP A 35 7.66 -9.53 -8.31
CA TRP A 35 8.42 -8.28 -8.38
C TRP A 35 8.17 -7.34 -7.19
N VAL A 36 6.99 -7.36 -6.56
CA VAL A 36 6.72 -6.63 -5.31
C VAL A 36 7.61 -7.14 -4.19
N CYS A 37 7.59 -8.46 -3.94
CA CYS A 37 8.41 -9.08 -2.90
C CYS A 37 9.91 -8.92 -3.20
N TRP A 38 10.27 -9.05 -4.48
CA TRP A 38 11.62 -8.85 -4.97
C TRP A 38 12.07 -7.42 -4.65
N THR A 39 11.32 -6.39 -5.06
CA THR A 39 11.68 -4.99 -4.81
C THR A 39 11.75 -4.65 -3.32
N LEU A 40 10.78 -5.09 -2.50
CA LEU A 40 10.79 -4.89 -1.05
C LEU A 40 12.07 -5.46 -0.41
N ARG A 41 12.53 -6.63 -0.84
CA ARG A 41 13.79 -7.22 -0.36
C ARG A 41 14.98 -6.30 -0.56
N ARG A 42 15.09 -5.59 -1.69
CA ARG A 42 16.23 -4.69 -1.95
C ARG A 42 16.19 -3.49 -1.03
N LEU A 43 15.00 -2.93 -0.85
CA LEU A 43 14.81 -1.77 0.01
C LEU A 43 15.21 -2.07 1.47
N VAL A 44 14.85 -3.25 1.98
CA VAL A 44 15.08 -3.58 3.40
C VAL A 44 16.41 -4.27 3.68
N MET A 45 17.02 -4.92 2.68
CA MET A 45 18.32 -5.58 2.82
C MET A 45 19.49 -4.68 2.43
N CYS A 46 19.27 -3.59 1.68
CA CYS A 46 20.32 -2.62 1.36
C CYS A 46 20.69 -1.82 2.61
N PRO A 47 21.94 -1.88 3.11
CA PRO A 47 22.32 -1.15 4.34
C PRO A 47 22.12 0.36 4.26
N ASP A 48 22.22 0.95 3.07
CA ASP A 48 22.07 2.39 2.85
C ASP A 48 20.59 2.85 2.90
N LEU A 49 19.63 1.92 2.83
CA LEU A 49 18.18 2.18 2.86
C LEU A 49 17.48 1.55 4.07
N ALA A 50 18.05 0.48 4.63
CA ALA A 50 17.50 -0.25 5.76
C ALA A 50 17.27 0.66 6.97
N GLY A 51 16.12 0.50 7.63
CA GLY A 51 15.74 1.31 8.80
C GLY A 51 15.23 2.72 8.47
N HIS A 52 15.16 3.12 7.20
CA HIS A 52 14.65 4.43 6.79
C HIS A 52 13.21 4.43 6.30
N MET A 53 12.54 3.28 6.25
CA MET A 53 11.17 3.18 5.78
C MET A 53 10.37 2.06 6.44
N THR A 54 9.07 2.26 6.54
CA THR A 54 8.09 1.28 7.03
C THR A 54 7.05 1.02 5.95
N PHE A 55 6.82 -0.26 5.65
CA PHE A 55 5.81 -0.73 4.72
C PHE A 55 4.41 -0.63 5.31
N LYS A 56 3.45 -0.18 4.50
CA LYS A 56 2.06 0.00 4.95
C LYS A 56 1.05 -0.17 3.80
N GLY A 57 -0.17 0.30 4.03
CA GLY A 57 -1.21 0.37 3.01
C GLY A 57 -1.87 -0.97 2.73
N GLY A 58 -2.58 -1.07 1.59
CA GLY A 58 -3.31 -2.27 1.20
C GLY A 58 -2.38 -3.47 0.99
N THR A 59 -1.25 -3.25 0.32
CA THR A 59 -0.30 -4.31 -0.01
C THR A 59 0.34 -4.90 1.25
N SER A 60 0.54 -4.11 2.31
CA SER A 60 0.98 -4.67 3.60
C SER A 60 -0.06 -5.61 4.21
N LEU A 61 -1.35 -5.30 4.11
CA LEU A 61 -2.41 -6.16 4.64
C LEU A 61 -2.52 -7.48 3.88
N SER A 62 -2.28 -7.49 2.57
CA SER A 62 -2.28 -8.73 1.79
C SER A 62 -1.00 -9.52 1.99
N LYS A 63 0.18 -8.88 1.84
CA LYS A 63 1.47 -9.58 1.79
C LYS A 63 2.05 -9.92 3.16
N ALA A 64 1.99 -9.01 4.12
CA ALA A 64 2.62 -9.19 5.43
C ALA A 64 1.67 -9.75 6.49
N TYR A 65 0.36 -9.54 6.32
CA TYR A 65 -0.65 -10.02 7.26
C TYR A 65 -1.61 -11.08 6.70
N GLY A 66 -1.72 -11.24 5.38
CA GLY A 66 -2.64 -12.20 4.77
C GLY A 66 -4.13 -11.92 5.04
N ILE A 67 -4.48 -10.67 5.37
CA ILE A 67 -5.84 -10.30 5.83
C ILE A 67 -6.78 -9.98 4.66
N ILE A 68 -6.26 -9.40 3.58
CA ILE A 68 -7.08 -9.01 2.43
C ILE A 68 -6.80 -9.88 1.21
N ALA A 69 -7.86 -10.26 0.50
CA ALA A 69 -7.80 -11.10 -0.70
C ALA A 69 -8.09 -10.28 -1.97
N ARG A 70 -7.56 -9.06 -2.04
CA ARG A 70 -7.56 -8.24 -3.25
C ARG A 70 -6.14 -7.93 -3.67
N PHE A 71 -5.90 -7.91 -4.97
CA PHE A 71 -4.65 -7.50 -5.53
C PHE A 71 -4.38 -6.03 -5.20
N SER A 72 -3.13 -5.74 -4.88
CA SER A 72 -2.65 -4.41 -4.54
C SER A 72 -1.22 -4.36 -5.07
N GLU A 73 -1.02 -3.63 -6.17
CA GLU A 73 0.26 -3.56 -6.86
C GLU A 73 1.24 -2.53 -6.30
N ASP A 74 0.74 -1.58 -5.52
CA ASP A 74 1.51 -0.43 -5.06
C ASP A 74 2.27 -0.78 -3.79
N ILE A 75 3.53 -0.40 -3.70
CA ILE A 75 4.31 -0.48 -2.47
C ILE A 75 4.20 0.88 -1.78
N ASP A 76 3.33 0.95 -0.76
CA ASP A 76 3.20 2.14 0.10
C ASP A 76 4.26 2.11 1.21
N LEU A 77 5.15 3.10 1.22
CA LEU A 77 6.21 3.26 2.21
C LEU A 77 6.04 4.56 2.96
N THR A 78 6.31 4.55 4.26
CA THR A 78 6.49 5.78 5.05
C THR A 78 7.95 5.97 5.35
N ILE A 79 8.54 7.07 4.91
CA ILE A 79 9.92 7.44 5.19
C ILE A 79 10.04 7.86 6.66
N SER A 80 11.00 7.27 7.37
CA SER A 80 11.34 7.64 8.74
C SER A 80 11.84 9.09 8.83
N ARG A 81 11.50 9.77 9.92
CA ARG A 81 12.05 11.11 10.22
C ARG A 81 13.56 11.09 10.46
N ALA A 82 14.13 9.93 10.77
CA ALA A 82 15.57 9.74 10.90
C ALA A 82 16.29 9.50 9.57
N ALA A 83 15.56 9.39 8.45
CA ALA A 83 16.18 9.22 7.14
C ALA A 83 16.99 10.45 6.73
N PRO A 84 18.05 10.29 5.93
CA PRO A 84 18.83 11.39 5.35
C PRO A 84 17.93 12.46 4.74
N LEU A 85 18.33 13.74 4.87
CA LEU A 85 17.58 14.94 4.46
C LEU A 85 16.31 15.21 5.29
N LEU A 86 15.54 14.20 5.67
CA LEU A 86 14.36 14.38 6.52
C LEU A 86 14.75 14.73 7.97
N SER A 87 15.84 14.14 8.47
CA SER A 87 16.37 14.39 9.81
C SER A 87 16.83 15.83 10.03
N GLU A 88 17.09 16.57 8.95
CA GLU A 88 17.49 17.98 9.00
C GLU A 88 16.29 18.93 9.09
N VAL A 89 15.07 18.42 8.87
CA VAL A 89 13.85 19.22 8.91
C VAL A 89 13.25 19.19 10.31
N ALA A 90 13.13 20.36 10.92
CA ALA A 90 12.42 20.51 12.19
C ALA A 90 10.98 19.96 12.10
N SER A 91 10.56 19.23 13.12
CA SER A 91 9.30 18.51 13.10
C SER A 91 8.09 19.46 12.99
N PRO A 92 7.14 19.21 12.06
CA PRO A 92 5.87 19.93 12.04
C PRO A 92 4.92 19.52 13.19
N MET A 93 5.24 18.43 13.90
CA MET A 93 4.46 17.88 15.00
C MET A 93 4.81 18.52 16.36
N ASP A 94 5.78 19.43 16.42
CA ASP A 94 6.11 20.14 17.66
C ASP A 94 4.87 20.89 18.20
N SER A 95 4.65 20.82 19.51
CA SER A 95 3.49 21.42 20.18
C SER A 95 3.54 22.95 20.19
N ASP A 96 4.75 23.51 20.26
CA ASP A 96 4.98 24.92 20.60
C ASP A 96 5.19 25.82 19.37
N ILE A 97 4.59 25.46 18.24
CA ILE A 97 4.74 26.20 16.98
C ILE A 97 3.41 26.73 16.45
N THR A 98 3.48 27.91 15.82
CA THR A 98 2.32 28.52 15.17
C THR A 98 1.88 27.69 13.95
N GLY A 99 0.62 27.81 13.55
CA GLY A 99 0.10 27.13 12.35
C GLY A 99 0.89 27.49 11.07
N LYS A 100 1.35 28.74 10.95
CA LYS A 100 2.18 29.18 9.83
C LYS A 100 3.55 28.51 9.82
N GLU A 101 4.15 28.34 10.99
CA GLU A 101 5.43 27.62 11.12
C GLU A 101 5.25 26.13 10.82
N ARG A 102 4.16 25.51 11.28
CA ARG A 102 3.82 24.12 10.93
C ARG A 102 3.66 23.93 9.43
N GLU A 103 2.96 24.83 8.74
CA GLU A 103 2.82 24.79 7.28
C GLU A 103 4.18 24.89 6.58
N ARG A 104 5.03 25.83 7.03
CA ARG A 104 6.40 25.98 6.52
C ARG A 104 7.22 24.69 6.69
N ARG A 105 7.19 24.08 7.88
CA ARG A 105 7.89 22.83 8.17
C ARG A 105 7.32 21.65 7.38
N THR A 106 6.01 21.58 7.20
CA THR A 106 5.36 20.55 6.37
C THR A 106 5.77 20.65 4.91
N LYS A 107 5.90 21.88 4.39
CA LYS A 107 6.43 22.12 3.04
C LYS A 107 7.91 21.76 2.93
N ALA A 108 8.72 22.12 3.92
CA ALA A 108 10.13 21.75 3.97
C ALA A 108 10.33 20.23 4.03
N LEU A 109 9.53 19.53 4.83
CA LEU A 109 9.51 18.07 4.90
C LEU A 109 9.14 17.44 3.56
N LYS A 110 8.11 17.97 2.88
CA LYS A 110 7.75 17.50 1.55
C LYS A 110 8.93 17.63 0.59
N ALA A 111 9.61 18.79 0.58
CA ALA A 111 10.78 19.02 -0.26
C ALA A 111 11.95 18.09 0.09
N ALA A 112 12.21 17.85 1.39
CA ALA A 112 13.24 16.91 1.83
C ALA A 112 12.93 15.47 1.40
N ALA A 113 11.67 15.05 1.47
CA ALA A 113 11.23 13.74 1.01
C ALA A 113 11.31 13.59 -0.51
N GLN A 114 10.97 14.63 -1.28
CA GLN A 114 11.20 14.67 -2.73
C GLN A 114 12.68 14.49 -3.06
N ALA A 115 13.54 15.24 -2.39
CA ALA A 115 14.98 15.15 -2.55
C ALA A 115 15.49 13.75 -2.17
N TYR A 116 15.05 13.20 -1.04
CA TYR A 116 15.42 11.85 -0.60
C TYR A 116 15.06 10.79 -1.65
N VAL A 117 13.85 10.82 -2.19
CA VAL A 117 13.42 9.87 -3.21
C VAL A 117 14.29 10.00 -4.47
N ALA A 118 14.50 11.23 -4.95
CA ALA A 118 15.20 11.47 -6.21
C ALA A 118 16.73 11.27 -6.13
N THR A 119 17.37 11.62 -5.02
CA THR A 119 18.84 11.68 -4.91
C THR A 119 19.44 10.61 -4.00
N VAL A 120 18.63 9.93 -3.18
CA VAL A 120 19.09 8.87 -2.28
C VAL A 120 18.43 7.53 -2.64
N ALA A 121 17.11 7.43 -2.49
CA ALA A 121 16.41 6.16 -2.66
C ALA A 121 16.49 5.61 -4.09
N MET A 122 16.20 6.44 -5.10
CA MET A 122 16.20 6.00 -6.49
C MET A 122 17.58 5.57 -7.00
N PRO A 123 18.67 6.35 -6.82
CA PRO A 123 20.00 5.91 -7.26
C PRO A 123 20.50 4.65 -6.56
N ILE A 124 20.27 4.53 -5.25
CA ILE A 124 20.66 3.33 -4.50
C ILE A 124 19.83 2.13 -4.99
N LEU A 125 18.52 2.25 -5.08
CA LEU A 125 17.67 1.17 -5.56
C LEU A 125 18.04 0.75 -7.00
N ALA A 126 18.31 1.70 -7.90
CA ALA A 126 18.76 1.39 -9.26
C ALA A 126 20.07 0.57 -9.25
N ARG A 127 21.04 0.94 -8.41
CA ARG A 127 22.28 0.17 -8.22
C ARG A 127 21.99 -1.25 -7.71
N GLU A 128 21.16 -1.40 -6.69
CA GLU A 128 20.79 -2.72 -6.14
C GLU A 128 20.07 -3.59 -7.18
N ILE A 129 19.23 -2.99 -8.02
CA ILE A 129 18.53 -3.68 -9.12
C ILE A 129 19.53 -4.14 -10.17
N GLU A 130 20.42 -3.26 -10.63
CA GLU A 130 21.44 -3.57 -11.63
C GLU A 130 22.34 -4.72 -11.17
N VAL A 131 22.81 -4.67 -9.92
CA VAL A 131 23.64 -5.73 -9.32
C VAL A 131 22.89 -7.05 -9.23
N ALA A 132 21.63 -7.04 -8.77
CA ALA A 132 20.84 -8.27 -8.62
C ALA A 132 20.46 -8.92 -9.95
N LEU A 133 20.18 -8.11 -10.98
CA LEU A 133 19.86 -8.58 -12.33
C LEU A 133 21.11 -8.88 -13.17
N GLY A 134 22.27 -8.32 -12.81
CA GLY A 134 23.51 -8.45 -13.57
C GLY A 134 23.51 -7.68 -14.90
N THR A 135 22.60 -6.71 -15.06
CA THR A 135 22.48 -5.90 -16.28
C THR A 135 21.77 -4.58 -15.98
N ALA A 136 22.12 -3.53 -16.72
CA ALA A 136 21.43 -2.24 -16.72
C ALA A 136 20.32 -2.14 -17.79
N GLU A 137 20.14 -3.19 -18.60
CA GLU A 137 19.19 -3.23 -19.70
C GLU A 137 17.94 -4.06 -19.37
N GLY A 138 16.84 -3.80 -20.08
CA GLY A 138 15.60 -4.58 -19.94
C GLY A 138 14.73 -4.22 -18.74
N TRP A 139 15.09 -3.19 -17.99
CA TRP A 139 14.30 -2.61 -16.90
C TRP A 139 14.51 -1.09 -16.84
N SER A 140 13.65 -0.38 -16.11
CA SER A 140 13.85 1.04 -15.80
C SER A 140 13.30 1.42 -14.43
N LEU A 141 13.91 2.42 -13.81
CA LEU A 141 13.43 3.04 -12.58
C LEU A 141 13.42 4.56 -12.77
N ALA A 142 12.25 5.17 -12.62
CA ALA A 142 12.08 6.61 -12.81
C ALA A 142 11.03 7.18 -11.85
N LEU A 143 11.05 8.49 -11.64
CA LEU A 143 9.96 9.19 -10.96
C LEU A 143 8.67 9.09 -11.77
N ASP A 144 7.54 8.95 -11.09
CA ASP A 144 6.22 9.02 -11.71
C ASP A 144 5.93 10.46 -12.18
N PRO A 145 5.79 10.72 -13.49
CA PRO A 145 5.53 12.07 -13.99
C PRO A 145 4.15 12.60 -13.57
N ASP A 146 3.21 11.71 -13.24
CA ASP A 146 1.85 12.07 -12.85
C ASP A 146 1.72 12.35 -11.34
N ASP A 147 2.74 11.98 -10.55
CA ASP A 147 2.79 12.26 -9.13
C ASP A 147 3.22 13.71 -8.86
N LYS A 148 2.23 14.55 -8.54
CA LYS A 148 2.44 15.94 -8.14
C LYS A 148 3.31 16.10 -6.90
N ASP A 149 3.39 15.07 -6.07
CA ASP A 149 4.23 15.07 -4.89
C ASP A 149 5.67 14.65 -5.20
N GLN A 150 5.98 14.14 -6.40
CA GLN A 150 7.31 13.69 -6.84
C GLN A 150 7.97 12.75 -5.82
N GLN A 151 7.15 11.87 -5.24
CA GLN A 151 7.51 10.94 -4.18
C GLN A 151 7.20 9.51 -4.57
N THR A 152 6.98 9.28 -5.87
CA THR A 152 6.64 7.97 -6.41
C THR A 152 7.70 7.53 -7.40
N LEU A 153 8.20 6.30 -7.25
CA LEU A 153 9.04 5.64 -8.24
C LEU A 153 8.24 4.59 -9.01
N LEU A 154 8.51 4.50 -10.31
CA LEU A 154 7.99 3.50 -11.21
C LEU A 154 9.13 2.57 -11.61
N PHE A 155 9.05 1.33 -11.13
CA PHE A 155 9.96 0.26 -11.53
C PHE A 155 9.32 -0.57 -12.64
N VAL A 156 9.80 -0.40 -13.88
CA VAL A 156 9.46 -1.30 -14.99
C VAL A 156 10.43 -2.47 -14.95
N TYR A 157 9.97 -3.61 -14.48
CA TYR A 157 10.77 -4.82 -14.35
C TYR A 157 10.94 -5.57 -15.70
N PRO A 158 11.92 -6.51 -15.80
CA PRO A 158 12.06 -7.39 -16.95
C PRO A 158 10.83 -8.30 -17.14
N ARG A 159 9.97 -7.97 -18.09
CA ARG A 159 8.69 -8.67 -18.33
C ARG A 159 8.91 -10.02 -19.00
N THR A 160 8.02 -10.97 -18.76
CA THR A 160 8.03 -12.27 -19.46
C THR A 160 7.39 -12.27 -20.86
N SER A 161 6.92 -11.11 -21.36
CA SER A 161 6.29 -10.94 -22.68
C SER A 161 5.21 -12.00 -22.97
N GLY A 162 4.07 -11.91 -22.28
CA GLY A 162 2.92 -12.82 -22.49
C GLY A 162 1.54 -12.18 -22.34
N TYR A 163 1.43 -11.03 -21.67
CA TYR A 163 0.13 -10.43 -21.28
C TYR A 163 -0.57 -9.62 -22.37
N GLY A 164 -0.20 -9.73 -23.65
CA GLY A 164 -0.67 -8.81 -24.70
C GLY A 164 -1.07 -9.42 -26.04
N LEU A 165 -1.09 -10.75 -26.18
CA LEU A 165 -1.33 -11.41 -27.48
C LEU A 165 -2.49 -12.42 -27.49
N ALA A 166 -3.04 -12.84 -26.35
CA ALA A 166 -4.06 -13.91 -26.35
C ALA A 166 -5.01 -13.96 -25.14
N TYR A 167 -4.84 -13.12 -24.13
CA TYR A 167 -5.81 -13.04 -23.03
C TYR A 167 -6.85 -11.98 -23.41
N GLY A 168 -8.13 -12.37 -23.35
CA GLY A 168 -9.26 -11.65 -23.96
C GLY A 168 -9.34 -10.16 -23.61
N GLU A 169 -10.21 -9.44 -24.34
CA GLU A 169 -10.35 -7.97 -24.40
C GLU A 169 -10.36 -7.20 -23.06
N ASN A 170 -10.46 -7.87 -21.92
CA ASN A 170 -10.49 -7.28 -20.57
C ASN A 170 -9.19 -7.42 -19.76
N TYR A 171 -8.24 -8.30 -20.12
CA TYR A 171 -6.98 -8.46 -19.38
C TYR A 171 -5.79 -8.47 -20.32
N GLY A 172 -5.18 -7.28 -20.47
CA GLY A 172 -3.95 -7.14 -21.22
C GLY A 172 -4.19 -6.97 -22.72
N GLY A 173 -4.84 -5.87 -23.08
CA GLY A 173 -4.69 -5.35 -24.43
C GLY A 173 -3.22 -5.00 -24.70
N ALA A 174 -2.81 -5.11 -25.96
CA ALA A 174 -1.54 -4.54 -26.43
C ALA A 174 -1.47 -3.00 -26.23
N ASP A 175 -2.61 -2.38 -25.93
CA ASP A 175 -2.74 -0.98 -25.53
C ASP A 175 -2.59 -0.77 -24.02
N GLU A 176 -2.11 0.41 -23.64
CA GLU A 176 -1.92 0.90 -22.26
C GLU A 176 -3.23 1.01 -21.41
N SER A 177 -4.32 0.38 -21.85
CA SER A 177 -5.68 0.51 -21.30
C SER A 177 -6.06 -0.52 -20.22
N GLY A 178 -5.22 -1.52 -19.96
CA GLY A 178 -5.46 -2.49 -18.88
C GLY A 178 -5.28 -1.90 -17.48
N TYR A 179 -6.15 -2.27 -16.53
CA TYR A 179 -6.14 -1.79 -15.14
C TYR A 179 -4.79 -2.09 -14.43
N ILE A 180 -4.20 -3.26 -14.71
CA ILE A 180 -2.93 -3.69 -14.12
C ILE A 180 -1.77 -3.39 -15.06
N LYS A 181 -0.99 -2.35 -14.75
CA LYS A 181 0.23 -2.01 -15.50
C LYS A 181 1.40 -2.92 -15.11
N PRO A 182 2.22 -3.42 -16.06
CA PRO A 182 3.41 -4.24 -15.79
C PRO A 182 4.61 -3.39 -15.31
N ARG A 183 4.41 -2.74 -14.17
CA ARG A 183 5.36 -1.94 -13.40
C ARG A 183 4.99 -2.01 -11.93
N ILE A 184 5.97 -1.83 -11.05
CA ILE A 184 5.74 -1.64 -9.61
C ILE A 184 5.77 -0.15 -9.32
N LYS A 185 4.76 0.34 -8.60
CA LYS A 185 4.71 1.71 -8.11
C LYS A 185 5.17 1.71 -6.66
N LEU A 186 6.15 2.55 -6.32
CA LEU A 186 6.64 2.72 -4.97
C LEU A 186 6.31 4.13 -4.50
N GLU A 187 5.34 4.27 -3.60
CA GLU A 187 4.92 5.56 -3.06
C GLU A 187 5.60 5.82 -1.72
N PHE A 188 6.34 6.92 -1.60
CA PHE A 188 7.11 7.28 -0.42
C PHE A 188 6.48 8.46 0.33
N GLY A 189 5.66 8.19 1.34
CA GLY A 189 5.07 9.22 2.19
C GLY A 189 6.00 9.67 3.32
N ALA A 190 6.10 10.97 3.61
CA ALA A 190 6.86 11.48 4.75
C ALA A 190 6.01 12.04 5.91
N ARG A 191 4.69 12.03 5.74
CA ARG A 191 3.71 12.61 6.68
C ARG A 191 3.02 11.59 7.58
N GLY A 192 3.16 10.31 7.30
CA GLY A 192 2.71 9.25 8.19
C GLY A 192 3.70 9.06 9.33
N ASP A 193 3.28 8.39 10.41
CA ASP A 193 4.25 7.85 11.36
C ASP A 193 4.68 6.44 10.92
N THR A 194 5.86 6.06 11.39
CA THR A 194 6.46 4.74 11.18
C THR A 194 6.20 3.76 12.32
N GLU A 195 5.60 4.22 13.42
CA GLU A 195 5.46 3.46 14.67
C GLU A 195 4.00 3.31 15.13
N PRO A 196 3.66 2.22 15.84
CA PRO A 196 4.47 1.03 16.02
C PRO A 196 4.56 0.22 14.72
N PHE A 197 5.69 -0.45 14.49
CA PHE A 197 5.83 -1.46 13.43
C PHE A 197 6.29 -2.81 14.00
N ALA A 198 6.19 -3.85 13.19
CA ALA A 198 6.79 -5.15 13.44
C ALA A 198 7.49 -5.65 12.18
N LEU A 199 8.56 -6.43 12.34
CA LEU A 199 9.10 -7.21 11.22
C LEU A 199 8.08 -8.30 10.87
N ARG A 200 7.74 -8.39 9.58
CA ARG A 200 6.81 -9.38 9.06
C ARG A 200 7.45 -10.09 7.88
N PRO A 201 7.41 -11.44 7.85
CA PRO A 201 7.86 -12.18 6.69
C PRO A 201 6.88 -11.95 5.54
N ILE A 202 7.42 -11.65 4.36
CA ILE A 202 6.69 -11.72 3.09
C ILE A 202 7.27 -12.83 2.23
N LEU A 203 6.41 -13.43 1.40
CA LEU A 203 6.74 -14.52 0.50
C LEU A 203 6.01 -14.33 -0.84
N PRO A 204 6.69 -14.46 -1.99
CA PRO A 204 6.03 -14.48 -3.28
C PRO A 204 5.17 -15.74 -3.46
N TYR A 205 4.04 -15.63 -4.16
CA TYR A 205 3.22 -16.79 -4.54
C TYR A 205 3.99 -17.86 -5.31
N LEU A 206 4.92 -17.44 -6.19
CA LEU A 206 5.80 -18.37 -6.90
C LEU A 206 6.63 -19.25 -5.95
N ALA A 207 7.07 -18.71 -4.82
CA ALA A 207 7.87 -19.46 -3.86
C ALA A 207 7.02 -20.41 -2.99
N GLU A 208 5.74 -20.11 -2.81
CA GLU A 208 4.78 -21.04 -2.20
C GLU A 208 4.53 -22.26 -3.11
N ASP A 209 4.38 -22.03 -4.42
CA ASP A 209 4.05 -23.09 -5.39
C ASP A 209 5.29 -23.85 -5.89
N PHE A 210 6.46 -23.20 -5.89
CA PHE A 210 7.74 -23.72 -6.39
C PHE A 210 8.91 -23.37 -5.45
N PRO A 211 8.96 -23.92 -4.22
CA PRO A 211 9.97 -23.57 -3.24
C PRO A 211 11.40 -23.91 -3.68
N GLU A 212 11.58 -24.94 -4.51
CA GLU A 212 12.89 -25.35 -5.04
C GLU A 212 13.46 -24.36 -6.06
N GLU A 213 12.58 -23.61 -6.73
CA GLU A 213 12.95 -22.66 -7.79
C GLU A 213 13.30 -21.26 -7.24
N LEU A 214 12.86 -20.98 -6.02
CA LEU A 214 13.12 -19.74 -5.30
C LEU A 214 13.70 -20.05 -3.91
N PRO A 215 14.97 -20.49 -3.81
CA PRO A 215 15.62 -20.68 -2.52
C PRO A 215 15.74 -19.34 -1.79
N ASP A 216 15.67 -19.41 -0.46
CA ASP A 216 15.65 -18.27 0.48
C ASP A 216 14.68 -17.15 0.04
N PRO A 217 13.39 -17.44 -0.13
CA PRO A 217 12.43 -16.48 -0.70
C PRO A 217 11.83 -15.51 0.33
N VAL A 218 11.95 -15.83 1.62
CA VAL A 218 11.36 -15.04 2.71
C VAL A 218 12.13 -13.75 2.90
N THR A 219 11.41 -12.65 3.13
CA THR A 219 12.00 -11.35 3.47
C THR A 219 11.28 -10.77 4.67
N GLU A 220 12.00 -10.44 5.73
CA GLU A 220 11.45 -9.70 6.88
C GLU A 220 11.36 -8.21 6.56
N VAL A 221 10.14 -7.68 6.52
CA VAL A 221 9.87 -6.28 6.15
C VAL A 221 9.32 -5.52 7.36
N PRO A 222 9.92 -4.37 7.74
CA PRO A 222 9.35 -3.47 8.73
C PRO A 222 7.97 -3.00 8.27
N THR A 223 6.91 -3.48 8.94
CA THR A 223 5.53 -3.28 8.51
C THR A 223 4.73 -2.62 9.62
N LEU A 224 3.99 -1.56 9.30
CA LEU A 224 3.17 -0.82 10.26
C LEU A 224 2.22 -1.77 10.99
N ALA A 225 2.05 -1.58 12.30
CA ALA A 225 1.21 -2.44 13.11
C ALA A 225 -0.24 -2.44 12.61
N VAL A 226 -0.82 -3.63 12.52
CA VAL A 226 -2.17 -3.82 11.95
C VAL A 226 -3.25 -3.05 12.71
N ALA A 227 -3.16 -2.96 14.04
CA ALA A 227 -4.08 -2.15 14.85
C ALA A 227 -4.01 -0.65 14.52
N ARG A 228 -2.81 -0.13 14.21
CA ARG A 228 -2.65 1.25 13.73
C ARG A 228 -3.24 1.41 12.33
N THR A 229 -2.96 0.47 11.42
CA THR A 229 -3.54 0.47 10.07
C THR A 229 -5.06 0.43 10.10
N PHE A 230 -5.66 -0.31 11.04
CA PHE A 230 -7.10 -0.29 11.28
C PHE A 230 -7.60 1.12 11.61
N TRP A 231 -7.00 1.80 12.59
CA TRP A 231 -7.37 3.17 12.92
C TRP A 231 -7.13 4.17 11.78
N GLU A 232 -6.06 4.00 10.99
CA GLU A 232 -5.83 4.81 9.79
C GLU A 232 -6.95 4.67 8.76
N LYS A 233 -7.50 3.45 8.59
CA LYS A 233 -8.62 3.21 7.67
C LYS A 233 -9.96 3.65 8.23
N VAL A 234 -10.23 3.38 9.50
CA VAL A 234 -11.44 3.86 10.20
C VAL A 234 -11.56 5.38 10.11
N THR A 235 -10.46 6.10 10.32
CA THR A 235 -10.45 7.57 10.19
C THR A 235 -10.54 8.06 8.75
N ILE A 236 -10.16 7.24 7.75
CA ILE A 236 -10.46 7.53 6.33
C ILE A 236 -11.98 7.43 6.10
N LEU A 237 -12.64 6.37 6.59
CA LEU A 237 -14.09 6.21 6.42
C LEU A 237 -14.86 7.34 7.10
N HIS A 238 -14.45 7.73 8.31
CA HIS A 238 -15.01 8.88 9.02
C HIS A 238 -14.86 10.19 8.23
N ALA A 239 -13.67 10.46 7.70
CA ALA A 239 -13.47 11.62 6.85
C ALA A 239 -14.37 11.60 5.60
N LEU A 240 -14.51 10.43 4.95
CA LEU A 240 -15.36 10.27 3.77
C LEU A 240 -16.85 10.45 4.08
N HIS A 241 -17.31 10.00 5.24
CA HIS A 241 -18.67 10.24 5.72
C HIS A 241 -18.95 11.75 5.82
N HIS A 242 -18.02 12.53 6.37
CA HIS A 242 -18.23 13.97 6.58
C HIS A 242 -18.02 14.83 5.33
N ASN A 243 -17.04 14.51 4.48
CA ASN A 243 -16.72 15.35 3.33
C ASN A 243 -17.34 14.89 2.01
N GLY A 244 -17.84 13.65 1.93
CA GLY A 244 -18.40 13.06 0.72
C GLY A 244 -17.43 12.94 -0.47
N LYS A 245 -16.12 13.18 -0.27
CA LYS A 245 -15.08 13.23 -1.31
C LYS A 245 -14.62 11.85 -1.76
N LEU A 246 -15.56 10.92 -1.92
CA LEU A 246 -15.29 9.59 -2.45
C LEU A 246 -14.75 9.70 -3.87
N ARG A 247 -13.64 9.02 -4.17
CA ARG A 247 -13.02 8.94 -5.51
C ARG A 247 -12.99 7.48 -5.95
N GLU A 248 -12.68 7.28 -7.22
CA GLU A 248 -12.51 5.94 -7.78
C GLU A 248 -11.49 5.12 -6.97
N GLY A 249 -11.80 3.85 -6.73
CA GLY A 249 -10.98 2.90 -5.98
C GLY A 249 -10.98 3.11 -4.46
N MET A 250 -11.68 4.11 -3.92
CA MET A 250 -11.73 4.33 -2.47
C MET A 250 -12.65 3.34 -1.73
N SER A 251 -13.55 2.65 -2.42
CA SER A 251 -14.35 1.56 -1.83
C SER A 251 -13.48 0.43 -1.25
N ARG A 252 -12.24 0.28 -1.73
CA ARG A 252 -11.23 -0.63 -1.14
C ARG A 252 -11.01 -0.42 0.35
N HIS A 253 -11.10 0.83 0.83
CA HIS A 253 -10.92 1.13 2.25
C HIS A 253 -12.06 0.53 3.10
N TYR A 254 -13.27 0.51 2.57
CA TYR A 254 -14.44 -0.08 3.23
C TYR A 254 -14.29 -1.61 3.32
N TYR A 255 -13.91 -2.24 2.21
CA TYR A 255 -13.59 -3.67 2.18
C TYR A 255 -12.48 -4.03 3.18
N ASP A 256 -11.38 -3.29 3.16
CA ASP A 256 -10.24 -3.57 4.05
C ASP A 256 -10.62 -3.49 5.53
N VAL A 257 -11.48 -2.53 5.94
CA VAL A 257 -11.96 -2.42 7.33
C VAL A 257 -12.79 -3.65 7.72
N LEU A 258 -13.67 -4.13 6.84
CA LEU A 258 -14.41 -5.35 7.11
C LEU A 258 -13.49 -6.58 7.23
N MET A 259 -12.49 -6.71 6.36
CA MET A 259 -11.55 -7.84 6.43
C MET A 259 -10.70 -7.80 7.70
N LEU A 260 -10.27 -6.61 8.12
CA LEU A 260 -9.58 -6.42 9.40
C LEU A 260 -10.46 -6.85 10.59
N ASP A 261 -11.75 -6.50 10.58
CA ASP A 261 -12.69 -6.93 11.61
C ASP A 261 -12.87 -8.44 11.64
N GLN A 262 -13.02 -9.08 10.48
CA GLN A 262 -13.14 -10.54 10.36
C GLN A 262 -11.88 -11.27 10.84
N ALA A 263 -10.71 -10.64 10.71
CA ALA A 263 -9.45 -11.13 11.28
C ALA A 263 -9.29 -10.86 12.79
N GLY A 264 -10.31 -10.28 13.45
CA GLY A 264 -10.32 -9.99 14.89
C GLY A 264 -9.60 -8.70 15.28
N ILE A 265 -9.15 -7.90 14.32
CA ILE A 265 -8.31 -6.71 14.58
C ILE A 265 -9.10 -5.59 15.26
N THR A 266 -10.41 -5.49 15.08
CA THR A 266 -11.24 -4.52 15.80
C THR A 266 -11.06 -4.65 17.32
N ASN A 267 -11.05 -5.88 17.84
CA ASN A 267 -10.86 -6.12 19.28
C ASN A 267 -9.45 -5.74 19.75
N GLU A 268 -8.42 -6.08 18.97
CA GLU A 268 -7.03 -5.67 19.24
C GLU A 268 -6.90 -4.13 19.25
N ALA A 269 -7.44 -3.47 18.25
CA ALA A 269 -7.41 -2.02 18.09
C ALA A 269 -8.17 -1.29 19.22
N MET A 270 -9.30 -1.84 19.67
CA MET A 270 -10.05 -1.33 20.82
C MET A 270 -9.30 -1.48 22.16
N GLY A 271 -8.26 -2.31 22.23
CA GLY A 271 -7.30 -2.36 23.33
C GLY A 271 -6.21 -1.29 23.26
N ARG A 272 -6.13 -0.56 22.13
CA ARG A 272 -5.09 0.42 21.79
C ARG A 272 -5.70 1.73 21.29
N ILE A 273 -6.58 2.31 22.09
CA ILE A 273 -7.23 3.61 21.78
C ILE A 273 -6.20 4.74 21.68
N ASP A 274 -5.05 4.62 22.36
CA ASP A 274 -3.91 5.52 22.22
C ASP A 274 -3.43 5.64 20.75
N LEU A 275 -3.55 4.57 19.96
CA LEU A 275 -3.21 4.60 18.53
C LEU A 275 -4.24 5.40 17.72
N LEU A 276 -5.53 5.36 18.08
CA LEU A 276 -6.53 6.23 17.45
C LEU A 276 -6.19 7.70 17.71
N GLU A 277 -5.88 8.05 18.96
CA GLU A 277 -5.51 9.42 19.33
C GLU A 277 -4.28 9.90 18.54
N GLN A 278 -3.25 9.07 18.41
CA GLN A 278 -2.05 9.36 17.61
C GLN A 278 -2.40 9.55 16.12
N VAL A 279 -3.21 8.66 15.54
CA VAL A 279 -3.64 8.76 14.14
C VAL A 279 -4.44 10.04 13.89
N VAL A 280 -5.38 10.36 14.78
CA VAL A 280 -6.19 11.59 14.72
C VAL A 280 -5.32 12.83 14.86
N HIS A 281 -4.38 12.82 15.81
CA HIS A 281 -3.44 13.91 16.01
C HIS A 281 -2.59 14.14 14.74
N ASN A 282 -1.98 13.09 14.20
CA ASN A 282 -1.19 13.18 12.98
C ASN A 282 -2.02 13.69 11.79
N LYS A 283 -3.24 13.15 11.58
CA LYS A 283 -4.15 13.61 10.52
C LYS A 283 -4.53 15.08 10.67
N SER A 284 -4.82 15.52 11.87
CA SER A 284 -5.20 16.91 12.16
C SER A 284 -4.08 17.91 11.88
N LEU A 285 -2.82 17.53 12.11
CA LEU A 285 -1.67 18.43 11.90
C LEU A 285 -1.07 18.33 10.49
N MET A 286 -0.96 17.13 9.92
CA MET A 286 -0.23 16.85 8.68
C MET A 286 -1.14 16.75 7.43
N PHE A 287 -2.43 16.52 7.63
CA PHE A 287 -3.44 16.32 6.59
C PHE A 287 -4.69 17.16 6.85
N ALA A 288 -4.51 18.35 7.45
CA ALA A 288 -5.58 19.22 7.89
C ALA A 288 -6.61 19.48 6.79
N ASP A 289 -7.82 18.94 6.98
CA ASP A 289 -9.00 19.19 6.16
C ASP A 289 -10.18 19.38 7.11
N ARG A 290 -10.70 20.62 7.18
CA ARG A 290 -11.82 20.94 8.08
C ARG A 290 -13.08 20.13 7.76
N SER A 291 -13.24 19.69 6.51
CA SER A 291 -14.38 18.85 6.12
C SER A 291 -14.25 17.39 6.55
N ALA A 292 -13.06 16.95 6.97
CA ALA A 292 -12.81 15.57 7.39
C ALA A 292 -13.21 15.29 8.84
N SER A 293 -13.52 16.32 9.64
CA SER A 293 -14.01 16.20 11.02
C SER A 293 -13.12 15.34 11.94
N TYR A 294 -11.79 15.39 11.76
CA TYR A 294 -10.87 14.56 12.54
C TYR A 294 -10.95 14.79 14.06
N ASP A 295 -11.31 16.00 14.48
CA ASP A 295 -11.55 16.36 15.88
C ASP A 295 -12.70 15.56 16.52
N THR A 296 -13.63 15.04 15.71
CA THR A 296 -14.74 14.18 16.15
C THR A 296 -14.46 12.70 15.97
N ALA A 297 -13.29 12.30 15.48
CA ALA A 297 -12.95 10.91 15.19
C ALA A 297 -12.48 10.16 16.46
N VAL A 298 -13.30 10.18 17.51
CA VAL A 298 -13.06 9.49 18.78
C VAL A 298 -14.03 8.34 18.99
N VAL A 299 -13.67 7.41 19.87
CA VAL A 299 -14.56 6.31 20.31
C VAL A 299 -15.89 6.92 20.81
N GLY A 300 -17.01 6.39 20.32
CA GLY A 300 -18.35 6.91 20.61
C GLY A 300 -18.95 7.78 19.49
N THR A 301 -18.11 8.38 18.64
CA THR A 301 -18.55 9.34 17.60
C THR A 301 -18.04 9.01 16.20
N LEU A 302 -17.33 7.89 16.02
CA LEU A 302 -16.83 7.46 14.72
C LEU A 302 -17.97 7.12 13.77
N ARG A 303 -17.76 7.38 12.48
CA ARG A 303 -18.75 7.17 11.41
C ARG A 303 -18.09 6.39 10.30
N LEU A 304 -18.59 5.18 10.01
CA LEU A 304 -18.03 4.30 8.98
C LEU A 304 -19.01 4.09 7.83
N SER A 305 -20.31 4.18 8.11
CA SER A 305 -21.35 3.94 7.13
C SER A 305 -21.72 5.24 6.38
N PRO A 306 -21.55 5.32 5.05
CA PRO A 306 -22.07 6.44 4.28
C PRO A 306 -23.59 6.33 4.09
N ASP A 307 -24.22 7.46 3.81
CA ASP A 307 -25.64 7.57 3.49
C ASP A 307 -25.86 8.32 2.17
N GLY A 308 -27.13 8.36 1.73
CA GLY A 308 -27.59 9.12 0.58
C GLY A 308 -26.75 8.93 -0.70
N ALA A 309 -26.35 10.03 -1.32
CA ALA A 309 -25.61 10.02 -2.58
C ALA A 309 -24.23 9.34 -2.49
N THR A 310 -23.60 9.36 -1.31
CA THR A 310 -22.30 8.71 -1.10
C THR A 310 -22.44 7.20 -1.09
N TRP A 311 -23.55 6.66 -0.58
CA TRP A 311 -23.86 5.23 -0.63
C TRP A 311 -23.94 4.72 -2.08
N GLU A 312 -24.70 5.39 -2.95
CA GLU A 312 -24.85 4.98 -4.36
C GLU A 312 -23.53 5.05 -5.12
N LYS A 313 -22.72 6.07 -4.82
CA LYS A 313 -21.40 6.20 -5.42
C LYS A 313 -20.45 5.10 -4.94
N LEU A 314 -20.54 4.71 -3.68
CA LEU A 314 -19.76 3.63 -3.11
C LEU A 314 -20.13 2.28 -3.72
N GLU A 315 -21.43 2.01 -3.91
CA GLU A 315 -21.90 0.78 -4.55
C GLU A 315 -21.33 0.63 -5.97
N ARG A 316 -21.42 1.70 -6.78
CA ARG A 316 -20.86 1.72 -8.13
C ARG A 316 -19.36 1.51 -8.14
N ASP A 317 -18.63 2.20 -7.27
CA ASP A 317 -17.17 2.05 -7.15
C ASP A 317 -16.77 0.64 -6.72
N TYR A 318 -17.50 0.05 -5.77
CA TYR A 318 -17.24 -1.31 -5.29
C TYR A 318 -17.51 -2.36 -6.37
N GLY A 319 -18.57 -2.19 -7.17
CA GLY A 319 -18.84 -3.06 -8.31
C GLY A 319 -17.75 -2.99 -9.38
N ALA A 320 -17.25 -1.79 -9.66
CA ALA A 320 -16.14 -1.57 -10.60
C ALA A 320 -14.82 -2.22 -10.14
N MET A 321 -14.65 -2.42 -8.83
CA MET A 321 -13.48 -3.06 -8.24
C MET A 321 -13.47 -4.60 -8.34
N SER A 322 -14.48 -5.23 -8.93
CA SER A 322 -14.62 -6.70 -9.02
C SER A 322 -13.36 -7.39 -9.55
N GLU A 323 -12.70 -6.80 -10.54
CA GLU A 323 -11.47 -7.30 -11.17
C GLU A 323 -10.22 -7.28 -10.27
N MET A 324 -10.27 -6.59 -9.14
CA MET A 324 -9.17 -6.54 -8.18
C MET A 324 -9.21 -7.68 -7.16
N PHE A 325 -10.33 -8.39 -7.01
CA PHE A 325 -10.46 -9.41 -5.98
C PHE A 325 -9.92 -10.75 -6.45
N MET A 326 -9.04 -11.34 -5.65
CA MET A 326 -8.44 -12.67 -5.88
C MET A 326 -9.32 -13.80 -5.33
N ALA A 327 -10.35 -13.45 -4.57
CA ALA A 327 -11.37 -14.36 -4.06
C ALA A 327 -12.71 -13.64 -4.06
N ALA A 328 -13.83 -14.38 -4.11
CA ALA A 328 -15.16 -13.79 -4.12
C ALA A 328 -15.36 -12.81 -2.94
N PRO A 329 -15.53 -11.49 -3.20
CA PRO A 329 -15.68 -10.52 -2.12
C PRO A 329 -17.09 -10.58 -1.51
N PRO A 330 -17.29 -10.06 -0.28
CA PRO A 330 -18.63 -9.95 0.28
C PRO A 330 -19.52 -9.09 -0.61
N LYS A 331 -20.80 -9.44 -0.69
CA LYS A 331 -21.81 -8.60 -1.37
C LYS A 331 -21.86 -7.23 -0.71
N PHE A 332 -22.21 -6.20 -1.49
CA PHE A 332 -22.20 -4.82 -1.01
C PHE A 332 -23.09 -4.60 0.22
N GLU A 333 -24.27 -5.22 0.28
CA GLU A 333 -25.16 -5.13 1.43
C GLU A 333 -24.57 -5.80 2.69
N ALA A 334 -23.85 -6.91 2.50
CA ALA A 334 -23.12 -7.56 3.58
C ALA A 334 -21.94 -6.72 4.06
N LEU A 335 -21.24 -6.04 3.12
CA LEU A 335 -20.18 -5.08 3.43
C LEU A 335 -20.71 -3.96 4.33
N MET A 336 -21.81 -3.32 3.90
CA MET A 336 -22.44 -2.23 4.64
C MET A 336 -22.97 -2.66 6.00
N LYS A 337 -23.59 -3.84 6.10
CA LYS A 337 -24.06 -4.40 7.37
C LYS A 337 -22.89 -4.66 8.33
N GLY A 338 -21.77 -5.19 7.83
CA GLY A 338 -20.56 -5.41 8.62
C GLY A 338 -20.00 -4.10 9.17
N LEU A 339 -19.89 -3.07 8.33
CA LEU A 339 -19.41 -1.75 8.75
C LEU A 339 -20.30 -1.09 9.81
N ALA A 340 -21.63 -1.23 9.69
CA ALA A 340 -22.56 -0.75 10.71
C ALA A 340 -22.38 -1.47 12.05
N ALA A 341 -22.09 -2.79 12.04
CA ALA A 341 -21.79 -3.55 13.25
C ALA A 341 -20.45 -3.14 13.89
N ILE A 342 -19.43 -2.87 13.08
CA ILE A 342 -18.13 -2.35 13.52
C ILE A 342 -18.30 -0.96 14.14
N GLU A 343 -19.03 -0.06 13.49
CA GLU A 343 -19.37 1.28 14.02
C GLU A 343 -20.08 1.16 15.36
N GLY A 344 -21.08 0.27 15.48
CA GLY A 344 -21.77 0.01 16.74
C GLY A 344 -20.87 -0.54 17.84
N THR A 345 -19.91 -1.40 17.50
CA THR A 345 -18.94 -1.96 18.46
C THR A 345 -17.96 -0.89 18.96
N ILE A 346 -17.45 -0.06 18.05
CA ILE A 346 -16.53 1.02 18.40
C ILE A 346 -17.26 2.08 19.23
N ASN A 347 -18.50 2.42 18.89
CA ASN A 347 -19.23 3.50 19.55
C ASN A 347 -20.05 3.07 20.78
N GLY A 348 -20.27 1.77 20.99
CA GLY A 348 -21.12 1.23 22.05
C GLY A 348 -20.46 1.05 23.42
N ARG A 349 -19.25 1.60 23.63
CA ARG A 349 -18.56 1.57 24.92
C ARG A 349 -18.88 2.77 25.80
#